data_AF-A0A837HN99-F1
#
_entry.id   AF-A0A837HN99-F1
#
_cell.length_a   1.000
_cell.length_b   1.000
_cell.length_c   1.000
_cell.angle_alpha   90.00
_cell.angle_beta   90.00
_cell.angle_gamma   90.00
#
_symmetry.space_group_name_H-M   'P 1'
#
loop_
_entity.id
_entity.type
_entity.pdbx_description
1 polymer ?
#
loop_
_entity_poly.entity_id
_entity_poly.type
_entity_poly.pdbx_seq_one_letter_code
_entity_poly.pdbx_strand_id
1 'polypeptide(L)'
;MEAKISKKIYDKNGVEAGSIELPAKVFAAKWRSDLVHQVVEGMRSNKRAGTADTKDRGEVRGGGRKPWKQKGTGRARHGSSRSPIWVGGGVTHGPLAEKNYKRKISKKMRAQALFSVLSRKLKDNEIIFVDSLALTDIKTKQA
;
A
#
# COMPACT_ATOMS: atom_id res chain seq x y z
N MET A 1 12.71 9.42 -34.40
CA MET A 1 11.98 10.68 -34.14
C MET A 1 10.87 10.37 -33.15
N GLU A 2 10.94 10.91 -31.94
CA GLU A 2 9.90 10.69 -30.92
C GLU A 2 8.67 11.53 -31.27
N ALA A 3 7.49 10.91 -31.33
CA ALA A 3 6.24 11.67 -31.47
C ALA A 3 6.07 12.60 -30.26
N LYS A 4 5.72 13.86 -30.52
CA LYS A 4 5.49 14.88 -29.49
C LYS A 4 4.04 15.36 -29.55
N ILE A 5 3.44 15.61 -28.39
CA ILE A 5 2.06 16.08 -28.25
C ILE A 5 2.10 17.51 -27.73
N SER A 6 1.51 18.47 -28.45
CA SER A 6 1.41 19.84 -27.98
C SER A 6 0.23 20.00 -27.02
N LYS A 7 0.45 20.62 -25.85
CA LYS A 7 -0.60 20.99 -24.88
C LYS A 7 -0.39 22.41 -24.38
N LYS A 8 -1.48 23.08 -24.00
CA LYS A 8 -1.47 24.44 -23.48
C LYS A 8 -0.98 24.48 -22.03
N ILE A 9 -0.25 25.53 -21.69
CA ILE A 9 0.18 25.87 -20.34
C ILE A 9 -0.69 27.03 -19.86
N TYR A 10 -1.11 26.98 -18.61
CA TYR A 10 -1.86 28.04 -17.94
C TYR A 10 -0.99 28.72 -16.88
N ASP A 11 -1.22 30.02 -16.68
CA ASP A 11 -0.70 30.76 -15.53
C ASP A 11 -1.60 30.54 -14.30
N LYS A 12 -1.17 30.97 -13.11
CA LYS A 12 -1.94 30.94 -11.85
C LYS A 12 -3.34 31.54 -11.98
N ASN A 13 -3.51 32.52 -12.86
CA ASN A 13 -4.79 33.20 -13.10
C ASN A 13 -5.70 32.47 -14.11
N GLY A 14 -5.28 31.31 -14.64
CA GLY A 14 -6.02 30.56 -15.65
C GLY A 14 -5.87 31.11 -17.08
N VAL A 15 -4.97 32.07 -17.28
CA VAL A 15 -4.66 32.64 -18.61
C VAL A 15 -3.70 31.71 -19.35
N GLU A 16 -3.90 31.54 -20.67
CA GLU A 16 -3.00 30.77 -21.52
C GLU A 16 -1.61 31.43 -21.57
N ALA A 17 -0.60 30.77 -20.98
CA ALA A 17 0.77 31.28 -20.86
C ALA A 17 1.69 30.76 -21.99
N GLY A 18 1.29 29.70 -22.69
CA GLY A 18 2.06 29.13 -23.80
C GLY A 18 1.66 27.70 -24.16
N SER A 19 2.55 27.01 -24.88
CA SER A 19 2.40 25.59 -25.24
C SER A 19 3.64 24.78 -24.90
N ILE A 20 3.44 23.56 -24.40
CA ILE A 20 4.49 22.58 -24.09
C ILE A 20 4.40 21.37 -25.02
N GLU A 21 5.55 20.88 -25.44
CA GLU A 21 5.67 19.60 -26.15
C GLU A 21 5.89 18.45 -25.16
N LEU A 22 4.99 17.47 -25.18
CA LEU A 22 5.03 16.29 -24.31
C LEU A 22 5.52 15.05 -25.06
N PRO A 23 6.35 14.20 -24.45
CA PRO A 23 6.81 12.97 -25.08
C PRO A 23 5.67 11.95 -25.18
N ALA A 24 5.37 11.48 -26.40
CA ALA A 24 4.30 10.50 -26.63
C ALA A 24 4.53 9.17 -25.91
N LYS A 25 5.78 8.80 -25.63
CA LYS A 25 6.10 7.58 -24.87
C LYS A 25 5.45 7.55 -23.48
N VAL A 26 5.32 8.71 -22.84
CA VAL A 26 4.77 8.85 -21.47
C VAL A 26 3.27 9.11 -21.49
N PHE A 27 2.81 9.91 -22.46
CA PHE A 27 1.45 10.44 -22.51
C PHE A 27 0.53 9.81 -23.57
N ALA A 28 1.05 8.92 -24.42
CA ALA A 28 0.28 8.14 -25.41
C ALA A 28 0.40 6.62 -25.21
N ALA A 29 0.72 6.15 -24.01
CA ALA A 29 0.75 4.73 -23.69
C ALA A 29 -0.67 4.11 -23.74
N LYS A 30 -0.76 2.86 -24.17
CA LYS A 30 -2.00 2.08 -24.15
C LYS A 30 -2.42 1.81 -22.70
N TRP A 31 -3.72 1.96 -22.42
CA TRP A 31 -4.31 1.61 -21.13
C TRP A 31 -4.15 0.12 -20.82
N ARG A 32 -3.63 -0.19 -19.63
CA ARG A 32 -3.47 -1.56 -19.11
C ARG A 32 -3.99 -1.65 -17.67
N SER A 33 -5.27 -1.94 -17.49
CA SER A 33 -5.93 -2.03 -16.18
C SER A 33 -5.23 -2.98 -15.21
N ASP A 34 -4.84 -4.16 -15.69
CA ASP A 34 -4.35 -5.25 -14.84
C ASP A 34 -2.97 -4.91 -14.26
N LEU A 35 -2.11 -4.30 -15.09
CA LEU A 35 -0.80 -3.83 -14.69
C LEU A 35 -0.91 -2.72 -13.65
N VAL A 36 -1.83 -1.77 -13.86
CA VAL A 36 -2.09 -0.69 -12.91
C VAL A 36 -2.60 -1.25 -11.58
N HIS A 37 -3.58 -2.16 -11.62
CA HIS A 37 -4.12 -2.82 -10.43
C HIS A 37 -3.03 -3.56 -9.64
N GLN A 38 -2.21 -4.36 -10.32
CA GLN A 38 -1.12 -5.12 -9.69
C GLN A 38 -0.10 -4.20 -9.00
N VAL A 39 0.24 -3.07 -9.65
CA VAL A 39 1.16 -2.10 -9.07
C VAL A 39 0.54 -1.41 -7.85
N VAL A 40 -0.73 -1.00 -7.92
CA VAL A 40 -1.45 -0.38 -6.81
C VAL A 40 -1.56 -1.33 -5.62
N GLU A 41 -1.97 -2.57 -5.83
CA GLU A 41 -2.07 -3.57 -4.76
C GLU A 41 -0.70 -3.86 -4.12
N GLY A 42 0.37 -3.92 -4.92
CA GLY A 42 1.72 -4.04 -4.38
C GLY A 42 2.16 -2.81 -3.58
N MET A 43 1.84 -1.59 -4.03
CA MET A 43 2.09 -0.36 -3.27
C MET A 43 1.34 -0.35 -1.93
N ARG A 44 0.04 -0.72 -1.93
CA ARG A 44 -0.78 -0.80 -0.72
C ARG A 44 -0.25 -1.85 0.26
N SER A 45 0.14 -3.02 -0.24
CA SER A 45 0.75 -4.09 0.57
C SER A 45 2.07 -3.63 1.19
N ASN A 46 2.91 -2.93 0.43
CA ASN A 46 4.21 -2.41 0.90
C ASN A 46 4.09 -1.28 1.93
N LYS A 47 2.98 -0.53 1.93
CA LYS A 47 2.72 0.54 2.90
C LYS A 47 2.26 0.01 4.27
N ARG A 48 1.93 -1.28 4.38
CA ARG A 48 1.47 -1.87 5.66
C ARG A 48 2.62 -1.97 6.65
N ALA A 49 2.39 -1.51 7.89
CA ALA A 49 3.38 -1.54 8.96
C ALA A 49 3.57 -2.92 9.61
N GLY A 50 2.54 -3.78 9.60
CA GLY A 50 2.63 -5.14 10.15
C GLY A 50 2.64 -5.22 11.68
N THR A 51 1.96 -4.32 12.38
CA THR A 51 1.95 -4.24 13.85
C THR A 51 0.99 -5.19 14.56
N ALA A 52 0.26 -6.02 13.81
CA ALA A 52 -0.72 -6.94 14.38
C ALA A 52 -0.02 -8.19 14.92
N ASP A 53 -0.17 -8.45 16.22
CA ASP A 53 0.49 -9.54 16.93
C ASP A 53 -0.40 -10.12 18.02
N THR A 54 -0.26 -11.42 18.26
CA THR A 54 -0.95 -12.13 19.34
C THR A 54 0.00 -13.09 20.01
N LYS A 55 -0.11 -13.20 21.34
CA LYS A 55 0.74 -14.10 22.12
C LYS A 55 0.39 -15.55 21.86
N ASP A 56 1.38 -16.36 21.49
CA ASP A 56 1.24 -17.81 21.48
C ASP A 56 1.35 -18.38 22.92
N ARG A 57 1.00 -19.66 23.09
CA ARG A 57 1.07 -20.38 24.37
C ARG A 57 2.45 -20.32 25.04
N GLY A 58 3.52 -20.09 24.27
CA GLY A 58 4.90 -19.94 24.77
C GLY A 58 5.15 -18.59 25.43
N GLU A 59 4.50 -17.54 24.95
CA GLU A 59 4.70 -16.14 25.34
C GLU A 59 3.73 -15.70 26.44
N VAL A 60 2.59 -16.39 26.55
CA VAL A 60 1.64 -16.19 27.65
C VAL A 60 2.30 -16.55 28.99
N ARG A 61 2.13 -15.66 29.98
CA ARG A 61 2.63 -15.84 31.35
C ARG A 61 1.95 -17.03 32.04
N GLY A 62 2.72 -17.83 32.77
CA GLY A 62 2.24 -18.97 33.55
C GLY A 62 2.78 -20.31 33.03
N GLY A 63 2.19 -21.42 33.47
CA GLY A 63 2.61 -22.77 33.09
C GLY A 63 3.73 -23.34 33.98
N GLY A 64 4.61 -24.17 33.41
CA GLY A 64 5.73 -24.82 34.12
C GLY A 64 5.35 -26.09 34.89
N ARG A 65 4.09 -26.21 35.31
CA ARG A 65 3.54 -27.41 35.94
C ARG A 65 2.28 -27.87 35.22
N LYS A 66 2.15 -29.19 35.06
CA LYS A 66 0.94 -29.80 34.52
C LYS A 66 -0.26 -29.48 35.43
N PRO A 67 -1.43 -29.06 34.87
CA PRO A 67 -2.59 -28.72 35.68
C PRO A 67 -3.05 -29.83 36.63
N TRP A 68 -2.97 -31.10 36.19
CA TRP A 68 -3.25 -32.27 37.03
C TRP A 68 -2.60 -33.54 36.48
N LYS A 69 -2.60 -34.62 37.29
CA LYS A 69 -2.08 -35.95 36.94
C LYS A 69 -2.78 -36.55 35.69
N GLN A 70 -2.09 -37.41 34.94
CA GLN A 70 -2.57 -37.92 33.64
C GLN A 70 -3.84 -38.79 33.73
N LYS A 71 -4.09 -39.42 34.88
CA LYS A 71 -5.22 -40.34 35.14
C LYS A 71 -5.70 -40.19 36.59
N GLY A 72 -6.94 -40.62 36.87
CA GLY A 72 -7.50 -40.68 38.22
C GLY A 72 -8.02 -39.34 38.77
N THR A 73 -8.45 -38.42 37.89
CA THR A 73 -9.06 -37.12 38.26
C THR A 73 -10.47 -36.92 37.70
N GLY A 74 -10.97 -37.80 36.83
CA GLY A 74 -12.26 -37.63 36.15
C GLY A 74 -12.34 -36.47 35.14
N ARG A 75 -11.24 -35.72 34.95
CA ARG A 75 -11.16 -34.56 34.06
C ARG A 75 -10.49 -34.91 32.72
N ALA A 76 -10.73 -34.09 31.70
CA ALA A 76 -10.01 -34.16 30.43
C ALA A 76 -8.48 -34.08 30.63
N ARG A 77 -7.69 -34.56 29.66
CA ARG A 77 -6.22 -34.54 29.79
C ARG A 77 -5.67 -33.22 29.28
N HIS A 78 -4.89 -32.54 30.12
CA HIS A 78 -4.20 -31.31 29.71
C HIS A 78 -2.73 -31.32 30.11
N GLY A 79 -1.90 -30.77 29.22
CA GLY A 79 -0.46 -30.62 29.45
C GLY A 79 -0.08 -29.28 30.09
N SER A 80 -0.81 -28.20 29.77
CA SER A 80 -0.50 -26.84 30.21
C SER A 80 -1.78 -26.01 30.33
N SER A 81 -1.83 -25.12 31.32
CA SER A 81 -2.89 -24.11 31.45
C SER A 81 -2.78 -22.99 30.41
N ARG A 82 -1.64 -22.87 29.71
CA ARG A 82 -1.43 -21.89 28.62
C ARG A 82 -2.00 -22.33 27.27
N SER A 83 -2.67 -23.48 27.22
CA SER A 83 -3.26 -24.00 25.99
C SER A 83 -4.38 -23.07 25.49
N PRO A 84 -4.54 -22.91 24.15
CA PRO A 84 -5.54 -22.03 23.54
C PRO A 84 -6.99 -22.34 23.89
N ILE A 85 -7.27 -23.55 24.40
CA ILE A 85 -8.61 -23.97 24.82
C ILE A 85 -8.99 -23.31 26.16
N TRP A 86 -8.00 -22.85 26.94
CA TRP A 86 -8.21 -22.26 28.26
C TRP A 86 -8.41 -20.75 28.18
N VAL A 87 -9.23 -20.22 29.09
CA VAL A 87 -9.34 -18.78 29.32
C VAL A 87 -7.99 -18.23 29.78
N GLY A 88 -7.49 -17.21 29.08
CA GLY A 88 -6.16 -16.65 29.31
C GLY A 88 -5.01 -17.49 28.72
N GLY A 89 -5.30 -18.53 27.94
CA GLY A 89 -4.32 -19.24 27.12
C GLY A 89 -3.85 -18.45 25.90
N GLY A 90 -2.85 -18.98 25.19
CA GLY A 90 -2.33 -18.35 23.96
C GLY A 90 -3.30 -18.45 22.78
N VAL A 91 -3.14 -17.59 21.77
CA VAL A 91 -3.98 -17.59 20.55
C VAL A 91 -3.32 -18.45 19.47
N THR A 92 -4.03 -19.48 18.99
CA THR A 92 -3.53 -20.31 17.88
C THR A 92 -3.90 -19.72 16.54
N HIS A 93 -2.93 -19.68 15.60
CA HIS A 93 -3.08 -19.08 14.27
C HIS A 93 -3.51 -17.61 14.28
N GLY A 94 -3.18 -16.88 15.34
CA GLY A 94 -3.36 -15.44 15.39
C GLY A 94 -2.36 -14.69 14.50
N PRO A 95 -2.53 -13.37 14.33
CA PRO A 95 -1.57 -12.55 13.60
C PRO A 95 -0.20 -12.53 14.30
N LEU A 96 0.84 -12.41 13.48
CA LEU A 96 2.25 -12.32 13.90
C LEU A 96 2.83 -11.00 13.44
N ALA A 97 3.54 -10.30 14.33
CA ALA A 97 4.25 -9.06 14.01
C ALA A 97 5.27 -9.23 12.88
N GLU A 98 5.86 -10.43 12.76
CA GLU A 98 6.90 -10.74 11.76
C GLU A 98 6.34 -10.93 10.33
N LYS A 99 5.03 -10.83 10.14
CA LYS A 99 4.39 -11.09 8.84
C LYS A 99 4.84 -10.08 7.79
N ASN A 100 5.53 -10.58 6.77
CA ASN A 100 6.03 -9.77 5.67
C ASN A 100 4.95 -9.52 4.60
N TYR A 101 4.48 -8.27 4.51
CA TYR A 101 3.54 -7.82 3.47
C TYR A 101 4.23 -7.29 2.21
N LYS A 102 5.57 -7.32 2.12
CA LYS A 102 6.29 -6.75 0.98
C LYS A 102 6.08 -7.58 -0.29
N ARG A 103 5.59 -6.93 -1.34
CA ARG A 103 5.46 -7.45 -2.70
C ARG A 103 6.46 -6.74 -3.61
N LYS A 104 7.36 -7.52 -4.21
CA LYS A 104 8.34 -7.01 -5.17
C LYS A 104 7.66 -6.69 -6.50
N ILE A 105 7.85 -5.47 -6.99
CA ILE A 105 7.41 -5.04 -8.32
C ILE A 105 8.64 -4.66 -9.14
N SER A 106 8.72 -5.15 -10.38
CA SER A 106 9.83 -4.79 -11.27
C SER A 106 9.83 -3.28 -11.60
N LYS A 107 11.02 -2.71 -11.85
CA LYS A 107 11.15 -1.29 -12.19
C LYS A 107 10.39 -0.94 -13.49
N LYS A 108 10.45 -1.82 -14.49
CA LYS A 108 9.77 -1.65 -15.79
C LYS A 108 8.25 -1.64 -15.64
N MET A 109 7.69 -2.53 -14.82
CA MET A 109 6.24 -2.56 -14.55
C MET A 109 5.75 -1.28 -13.88
N ARG A 110 6.50 -0.74 -12.90
CA ARG A 110 6.16 0.54 -12.25
C ARG A 110 6.14 1.70 -13.24
N ALA A 111 7.17 1.83 -14.07
CA ALA A 111 7.25 2.88 -15.09
C ALA A 111 6.09 2.76 -16.09
N GLN A 112 5.80 1.55 -16.57
CA GLN A 112 4.74 1.33 -17.54
C GLN A 112 3.33 1.57 -16.97
N ALA A 113 3.09 1.20 -15.71
CA ALA A 113 1.84 1.53 -15.02
C ALA A 113 1.66 3.05 -14.90
N LEU A 114 2.72 3.78 -14.53
CA LEU A 114 2.70 5.24 -14.47
C LEU A 114 2.36 5.86 -15.83
N PHE A 115 3.00 5.40 -16.91
CA PHE A 115 2.72 5.91 -18.25
C PHE A 115 1.27 5.62 -18.69
N SER A 116 0.75 4.42 -18.38
CA SER A 116 -0.65 4.06 -18.65
C SER A 116 -1.63 4.99 -17.93
N VAL A 117 -1.36 5.34 -16.66
CA VAL A 117 -2.22 6.24 -15.88
C VAL A 117 -2.13 7.67 -16.39
N LEU A 118 -0.92 8.21 -16.61
CA LEU A 118 -0.74 9.57 -17.12
C LEU A 118 -1.37 9.76 -18.50
N SER A 119 -1.23 8.77 -19.38
CA SER A 119 -1.87 8.79 -20.70
C SER A 119 -3.39 8.78 -20.61
N ARG A 120 -3.97 8.04 -19.66
CA ARG A 120 -5.42 8.02 -19.44
C ARG A 120 -5.92 9.35 -18.88
N LYS A 121 -5.27 9.87 -17.84
CA LYS A 121 -5.59 11.17 -17.22
C LYS A 121 -5.49 12.33 -18.22
N LEU A 122 -4.52 12.29 -19.12
CA LEU A 122 -4.41 13.28 -20.20
C LEU A 122 -5.57 13.18 -21.21
N LYS A 123 -5.98 11.96 -21.57
CA LYS A 123 -7.14 11.73 -22.47
C LYS A 123 -8.45 12.19 -21.85
N ASP A 124 -8.59 12.00 -20.55
CA ASP A 124 -9.79 12.39 -19.78
C ASP A 124 -9.76 13.89 -19.40
N ASN A 125 -8.76 14.67 -19.87
CA ASN A 125 -8.54 16.10 -19.57
C ASN A 125 -8.43 16.43 -18.07
N GLU A 126 -7.95 15.49 -17.26
CA GLU A 126 -7.73 15.68 -15.81
C GLU A 126 -6.33 16.23 -15.48
N ILE A 127 -5.51 16.49 -16.50
CA ILE A 127 -4.16 17.05 -16.33
C ILE A 127 -4.15 18.48 -16.86
N ILE A 128 -3.70 19.41 -16.01
CA ILE A 128 -3.47 20.81 -16.35
C ILE A 128 -1.97 21.07 -16.22
N PHE A 129 -1.40 21.78 -17.19
CA PHE A 129 0.00 22.21 -17.16
C PHE A 129 0.04 23.66 -16.70
N VAL A 130 0.87 23.93 -15.68
CA VAL A 130 1.04 25.26 -15.09
C VAL A 130 2.50 25.65 -15.22
N ASP A 131 2.77 26.90 -15.61
CA ASP A 131 4.13 27.39 -15.83
C ASP A 131 4.92 27.51 -14.52
N SER A 132 4.34 28.19 -13.52
CA SER A 132 4.93 28.30 -12.19
C SER A 132 3.89 28.23 -11.08
N LEU A 133 4.23 27.58 -9.98
CA LEU A 133 3.39 27.46 -8.78
C LEU A 133 4.07 28.14 -7.58
N ALA A 134 4.54 29.38 -7.75
CA ALA A 134 5.24 30.12 -6.70
C ALA A 134 4.25 30.74 -5.70
N LEU A 135 4.17 30.19 -4.48
CA LEU A 135 3.40 30.76 -3.36
C LEU A 135 4.33 31.67 -2.55
N THR A 136 4.18 32.99 -2.70
CA THR A 136 5.02 33.98 -2.01
C THR A 136 4.66 34.14 -0.54
N ASP A 137 3.37 33.98 -0.19
CA ASP A 137 2.89 34.00 1.20
C ASP A 137 2.33 32.63 1.60
N ILE A 138 2.45 32.28 2.89
CA ILE A 138 1.82 31.08 3.47
C ILE A 138 0.36 31.41 3.85
N LYS A 139 -0.44 31.78 2.84
CA LYS A 139 -1.87 32.08 2.99
C LYS A 139 -2.70 31.10 2.18
N THR A 140 -3.56 30.33 2.84
CA THR A 140 -4.44 29.34 2.20
C THR A 140 -5.42 29.94 1.20
N LYS A 141 -5.77 31.24 1.35
CA LYS A 141 -6.61 31.96 0.39
C LYS A 141 -5.95 32.16 -0.98
N GLN A 142 -4.61 32.09 -1.05
CA GLN A 142 -3.84 32.24 -2.29
C GLN A 142 -3.42 30.90 -2.91
N ALA A 143 -3.80 29.78 -2.27
CA ALA A 143 -3.49 28.42 -2.69
C ALA A 143 -4.65 27.78 -3.47
#